data_AF-A0A526PU46-F1
#
_entry.id   AF-A0A526PU46-F1
#
_cell.length_a   1.000
_cell.length_b   1.000
_cell.length_c   1.000
_cell.angle_alpha   90.00
_cell.angle_beta   90.00
_cell.angle_gamma   90.00
#
_symmetry.space_group_name_H-M   'P 1'
#
loop_
_entity.id
_entity.type
_entity.pdbx_description
1 polymer ?
#
loop_
_entity_poly.entity_id
_entity_poly.type
_entity_poly.pdbx_seq_one_letter_code
_entity_poly.pdbx_strand_id
1 'polypeptide(L)'
;MTDVTRVDQQAARLRQARAMRGFDNAKAAAKRFGFNYNTYIQHESGRTGITRAAKDYARAFRVRESWLITGEGSPQDIDANDELREVFTRLAAAPREVQAAVLTYARFALGEPSGSEKSRETATTPTS
;
A
#
# COMPACT_ATOMS: atom_id res chain seq x y z
N MET A 1 -26.44 -23.88 -2.18
CA MET A 1 -26.09 -23.41 -3.54
C MET A 1 -25.45 -22.02 -3.57
N THR A 2 -25.26 -21.37 -2.43
CA THR A 2 -24.76 -19.97 -2.31
C THR A 2 -23.24 -19.84 -2.20
N ASP A 3 -22.53 -20.92 -1.83
CA ASP A 3 -21.09 -20.82 -1.52
C ASP A 3 -20.19 -20.88 -2.78
N VAL A 4 -20.61 -21.61 -3.81
CA VAL A 4 -19.88 -21.73 -5.09
C VAL A 4 -19.81 -20.37 -5.79
N THR A 5 -20.95 -19.67 -5.90
CA THR A 5 -21.02 -18.33 -6.49
C THR A 5 -20.12 -17.32 -5.77
N ARG A 6 -20.01 -17.43 -4.44
CA ARG A 6 -19.14 -16.54 -3.65
C ARG A 6 -17.66 -16.80 -3.93
N VAL A 7 -17.25 -18.07 -4.00
CA VAL A 7 -15.87 -18.44 -4.33
C VAL A 7 -15.50 -18.02 -5.75
N ASP A 8 -16.41 -18.17 -6.71
CA ASP A 8 -16.20 -17.73 -8.10
C ASP A 8 -16.06 -16.21 -8.22
N GLN A 9 -16.86 -15.45 -7.47
CA GLN A 9 -16.74 -13.99 -7.41
C GLN A 9 -15.41 -13.54 -6.78
N GLN A 10 -14.97 -14.20 -5.71
CA GLN A 10 -13.66 -13.95 -5.10
C GLN A 10 -12.52 -14.25 -6.09
N ALA A 11 -12.62 -15.37 -6.80
CA ALA A 11 -11.67 -15.76 -7.83
C ALA A 11 -11.62 -14.74 -8.99
N ALA A 12 -12.77 -14.23 -9.43
CA ALA A 12 -12.86 -13.19 -10.45
C ALA A 12 -12.19 -11.89 -10.00
N ARG A 13 -12.45 -11.43 -8.77
CA ARG A 13 -11.79 -10.25 -8.21
C ARG A 13 -10.28 -10.45 -8.03
N LEU A 14 -9.84 -11.65 -7.66
CA LEU A 14 -8.41 -11.98 -7.57
C LEU A 14 -7.71 -11.91 -8.94
N ARG A 15 -8.37 -12.39 -10.01
CA ARG A 15 -7.90 -12.23 -11.39
C ARG A 15 -7.80 -10.76 -11.80
N GLN A 16 -8.83 -9.98 -11.46
CA GLN A 16 -8.86 -8.55 -11.72
C GLN A 16 -7.71 -7.82 -11.00
N ALA A 17 -7.50 -8.09 -9.70
CA ALA A 17 -6.42 -7.50 -8.92
C ALA A 17 -5.03 -7.83 -9.53
N ARG A 18 -4.83 -9.08 -9.97
CA ARG A 18 -3.61 -9.48 -10.67
C ARG A 18 -3.39 -8.68 -11.95
N ALA A 19 -4.41 -8.56 -12.79
CA ALA A 19 -4.35 -7.82 -14.05
C ALA A 19 -4.09 -6.32 -13.83
N MET A 20 -4.76 -5.71 -12.85
CA MET A 20 -4.51 -4.32 -12.44
C MET A 20 -3.07 -4.07 -11.99
N ARG A 21 -2.43 -5.08 -11.41
CA ARG A 21 -1.02 -5.03 -11.01
C ARG A 21 -0.05 -5.30 -12.17
N GLY A 22 -0.57 -5.56 -13.37
CA GLY A 22 0.22 -5.73 -14.60
C GLY A 22 0.81 -7.13 -14.79
N PHE A 23 0.24 -8.17 -14.18
CA PHE A 23 0.68 -9.54 -14.43
C PHE A 23 -0.28 -10.24 -15.40
N ASP A 24 0.26 -10.71 -16.53
CA ASP A 24 -0.52 -11.40 -17.56
C ASP A 24 -0.98 -12.79 -17.12
N ASN A 25 -0.20 -13.46 -16.28
CA ASN A 25 -0.49 -14.81 -15.83
C ASN A 25 -0.21 -15.05 -14.34
N ALA A 26 -0.89 -16.05 -13.79
CA ALA A 26 -0.82 -16.43 -12.38
C ALA A 26 0.59 -16.84 -11.94
N LYS A 27 1.35 -17.50 -12.82
CA LYS A 27 2.70 -18.00 -12.53
C LYS A 27 3.69 -16.86 -12.31
N ALA A 28 3.59 -15.79 -13.11
CA ALA A 28 4.39 -14.59 -12.97
C ALA A 28 4.12 -13.88 -11.63
N ALA A 29 2.85 -13.70 -11.28
CA ALA A 29 2.45 -13.12 -10.00
C ALA A 29 2.95 -13.96 -8.81
N ALA A 30 2.73 -15.29 -8.85
CA ALA A 30 3.18 -16.19 -7.79
C ALA A 30 4.70 -16.13 -7.60
N LYS A 31 5.47 -16.15 -8.68
CA LYS A 31 6.94 -16.01 -8.61
C LYS A 31 7.36 -14.67 -8.02
N ARG A 32 6.69 -13.57 -8.41
CA ARG A 32 7.06 -12.21 -7.99
C ARG A 32 6.77 -11.93 -6.53
N PHE A 33 5.69 -12.49 -5.99
CA PHE A 33 5.23 -12.27 -4.61
C PHE A 33 5.53 -13.45 -3.68
N GLY A 34 6.12 -14.53 -4.19
CA GLY A 34 6.48 -15.71 -3.38
C GLY A 34 5.28 -16.57 -2.98
N PHE A 35 4.17 -16.51 -3.73
CA PHE A 35 3.02 -17.38 -3.46
C PHE A 35 3.31 -18.82 -3.85
N ASN A 36 2.74 -19.77 -3.11
CA ASN A 36 2.67 -21.13 -3.61
C ASN A 36 1.76 -21.15 -4.85
N TYR A 37 2.34 -21.45 -6.02
CA TYR A 37 1.62 -21.42 -7.29
C TYR A 37 0.40 -22.34 -7.31
N ASN A 38 0.51 -23.54 -6.74
CA ASN A 38 -0.60 -24.50 -6.72
C ASN A 38 -1.75 -24.01 -5.85
N THR A 39 -1.47 -23.43 -4.68
CA THR A 39 -2.51 -22.82 -3.84
C THR A 39 -3.12 -21.61 -4.53
N TYR A 40 -2.29 -20.75 -5.11
CA TYR A 40 -2.74 -19.53 -5.77
C TYR A 40 -3.65 -19.81 -6.97
N ILE A 41 -3.30 -20.77 -7.84
CA ILE A 41 -4.13 -21.09 -9.01
C ILE A 41 -5.48 -21.72 -8.61
N GLN A 42 -5.55 -22.45 -7.49
CA GLN A 42 -6.80 -22.99 -6.96
C GLN A 42 -7.73 -21.85 -6.50
N HIS A 43 -7.17 -20.84 -5.85
CA HIS A 43 -7.88 -19.63 -5.42
C HIS A 43 -8.37 -18.82 -6.63
N GLU A 44 -7.50 -18.64 -7.63
CA GLU A 44 -7.79 -17.82 -8.81
C GLU A 44 -8.76 -18.50 -9.79
N SER A 45 -8.84 -19.83 -9.76
CA SER A 45 -9.79 -20.63 -10.54
C SER A 45 -11.12 -20.90 -9.83
N GLY A 46 -11.30 -20.43 -8.59
CA GLY A 46 -12.54 -20.62 -7.84
C GLY A 46 -12.75 -22.03 -7.28
N ARG A 47 -11.69 -22.86 -7.25
CA ARG A 47 -11.78 -24.20 -6.66
C ARG A 47 -11.81 -24.18 -5.13
N THR A 48 -11.19 -23.17 -4.52
CA THR A 48 -11.23 -22.94 -3.08
C THR A 48 -11.32 -21.45 -2.75
N GLY A 49 -11.96 -21.14 -1.62
CA GLY A 49 -12.11 -19.75 -1.15
C GLY A 49 -10.79 -19.13 -0.68
N ILE A 50 -10.72 -17.80 -0.72
CA ILE A 50 -9.46 -17.07 -0.52
C ILE A 50 -9.28 -16.47 0.87
N THR A 51 -10.25 -16.59 1.78
CA THR A 51 -10.33 -15.83 3.03
C THR A 51 -9.03 -15.82 3.84
N ARG A 52 -8.34 -16.96 3.98
CA ARG A 52 -7.08 -17.05 4.73
C ARG A 52 -5.89 -16.37 4.05
N ALA A 53 -5.93 -16.24 2.72
CA ALA A 53 -4.87 -15.65 1.90
C ALA A 53 -5.21 -14.24 1.40
N ALA A 54 -6.44 -13.75 1.68
CA ALA A 54 -6.97 -12.52 1.13
C ALA A 54 -6.10 -11.31 1.49
N LYS A 55 -5.65 -11.20 2.75
CA LYS A 55 -4.74 -10.15 3.21
C LYS A 55 -3.43 -10.09 2.42
N ASP A 56 -2.81 -11.23 2.16
CA ASP A 56 -1.54 -11.28 1.41
C ASP A 56 -1.73 -10.88 -0.05
N TYR A 57 -2.82 -11.33 -0.67
CA TYR A 57 -3.17 -10.95 -2.03
C TYR A 57 -3.51 -9.46 -2.13
N ALA A 58 -4.30 -8.94 -1.19
CA ALA A 58 -4.67 -7.53 -1.09
C ALA A 58 -3.41 -6.64 -1.03
N ARG A 59 -2.48 -6.98 -0.14
CA ARG A 59 -1.19 -6.27 -0.02
C ARG A 59 -0.35 -6.35 -1.29
N ALA A 60 -0.20 -7.54 -1.87
CA ALA A 60 0.63 -7.73 -3.07
C ALA A 60 0.09 -6.99 -4.30
N PHE A 61 -1.23 -7.07 -4.51
CA PHE A 61 -1.90 -6.45 -5.65
C PHE A 61 -2.33 -5.01 -5.41
N ARG A 62 -2.12 -4.50 -4.19
CA ARG A 62 -2.53 -3.14 -3.79
C ARG A 62 -4.01 -2.94 -4.05
N VAL A 63 -4.81 -3.81 -3.45
CA VAL A 63 -6.28 -3.69 -3.45
C VAL A 63 -6.81 -3.84 -2.03
N ARG A 64 -8.02 -3.33 -1.78
CA ARG A 64 -8.68 -3.48 -0.48
C ARG A 64 -9.07 -4.94 -0.21
N GLU A 65 -8.73 -5.45 0.97
CA GLU A 65 -9.03 -6.85 1.36
C GLU A 65 -10.55 -7.12 1.39
N SER A 66 -11.33 -6.18 1.95
CA SER A 66 -12.78 -6.31 2.00
C SER A 66 -13.37 -6.37 0.59
N TRP A 67 -12.93 -5.51 -0.33
CA TRP A 67 -13.33 -5.58 -1.74
C TRP A 67 -13.02 -6.95 -2.33
N LEU A 68 -11.83 -7.49 -2.07
CA LEU A 68 -11.42 -8.80 -2.59
C LEU A 68 -12.35 -9.93 -2.08
N ILE A 69 -12.72 -9.90 -0.79
CA ILE A 69 -13.56 -10.93 -0.15
C ILE A 69 -15.04 -10.76 -0.48
N THR A 70 -15.61 -9.57 -0.30
CA THR A 70 -17.06 -9.29 -0.35
C THR A 70 -17.48 -8.58 -1.64
N GLY A 71 -16.58 -7.83 -2.27
CA GLY A 71 -16.88 -6.96 -3.41
C GLY A 71 -17.32 -5.55 -3.03
N GLU A 72 -17.33 -5.21 -1.74
CA GLU A 72 -17.76 -3.89 -1.26
C GLU A 72 -16.67 -2.81 -1.42
N GLY A 73 -17.06 -1.66 -1.96
CA GLY A 73 -16.18 -0.52 -2.22
C GLY A 73 -15.39 -0.62 -3.52
N SER A 74 -14.40 0.26 -3.70
CA SER A 74 -13.46 0.20 -4.83
C SER A 74 -12.22 -0.63 -4.48
N PRO A 75 -11.60 -1.33 -5.45
CA PRO A 75 -10.34 -2.01 -5.19
C PRO A 75 -9.21 -1.04 -4.79
N GLN A 76 -9.17 0.16 -5.37
CA GLN A 76 -8.11 1.15 -5.14
C GLN A 76 -8.40 2.12 -3.98
N ASP A 77 -9.54 2.00 -3.30
CA ASP A 77 -9.81 2.75 -2.05
C ASP A 77 -9.04 2.10 -0.88
N ILE A 78 -7.73 1.94 -1.05
CA ILE A 78 -6.83 1.57 0.03
C ILE A 78 -6.82 2.75 1.01
N ASP A 79 -6.84 2.47 2.30
CA ASP A 79 -6.70 3.51 3.32
C ASP A 79 -5.43 4.31 3.00
N ALA A 80 -5.58 5.62 2.75
CA ALA A 80 -4.46 6.51 2.44
C ALA A 80 -3.37 6.43 3.53
N ASN A 81 -3.74 6.09 4.77
CA ASN A 81 -2.80 5.87 5.85
C ASN A 81 -1.92 4.62 5.64
N ASP A 82 -2.43 3.56 5.02
CA ASP A 82 -1.65 2.35 4.76
C ASP A 82 -0.62 2.56 3.65
N GLU A 83 -0.99 3.30 2.59
CA GLU A 83 -0.03 3.71 1.57
C GLU A 83 1.04 4.64 2.15
N LEU A 84 0.62 5.63 2.96
CA LEU A 84 1.55 6.50 3.68
C LEU A 84 2.50 5.69 4.57
N ARG A 85 2.00 4.71 5.34
CA ARG A 85 2.82 3.83 6.19
C ARG A 85 3.86 3.03 5.38
N GLU A 86 3.46 2.46 4.24
CA GLU A 86 4.39 1.74 3.35
C GLU A 86 5.49 2.68 2.84
N VAL A 87 5.12 3.89 2.41
CA VAL A 87 6.05 4.92 1.95
C VAL A 87 7.02 5.33 3.06
N PHE A 88 6.52 5.61 4.28
CA PHE A 88 7.36 5.96 5.43
C PHE A 88 8.33 4.84 5.81
N THR A 89 7.88 3.59 5.78
CA THR A 89 8.74 2.43 6.05
C THR A 89 9.91 2.35 5.06
N ARG A 90 9.62 2.55 3.76
CA ARG A 90 10.65 2.57 2.72
C ARG A 90 11.58 3.78 2.86
N LEU A 91 11.03 4.94 3.20
CA LEU A 91 11.80 6.17 3.40
C LEU A 91 12.79 6.03 4.55
N ALA A 92 12.37 5.43 5.67
CA ALA A 92 13.24 5.19 6.83
C ALA A 92 14.45 4.28 6.52
N ALA A 93 14.31 3.37 5.55
CA ALA A 93 15.38 2.48 5.08
C ALA A 93 16.17 3.05 3.88
N ALA A 94 15.76 4.18 3.31
CA ALA A 94 16.41 4.79 2.15
C ALA A 94 17.75 5.45 2.52
N PRO A 95 18.64 5.71 1.54
CA PRO A 95 19.86 6.49 1.78
C PRO A 95 19.55 7.86 2.41
N ARG A 96 20.47 8.35 3.27
CA ARG A 96 20.28 9.62 4.01
C ARG A 96 19.98 10.82 3.10
N GLU A 97 20.55 10.85 1.90
CA GLU A 97 20.30 11.89 0.91
C GLU A 97 18.82 11.92 0.45
N VAL A 98 18.23 10.75 0.22
CA VAL A 98 16.81 10.62 -0.15
C VAL A 98 15.92 11.03 1.02
N GLN A 99 16.27 10.63 2.24
CA GLN A 99 15.57 11.05 3.44
C GLN A 99 15.59 12.58 3.59
N ALA A 100 16.77 13.20 3.42
CA ALA A 100 16.94 14.65 3.52
C ALA A 100 16.14 15.40 2.44
N ALA A 101 16.15 14.92 1.20
CA ALA A 101 15.37 15.54 0.11
C ALA A 101 13.86 15.53 0.40
N VAL A 102 13.34 14.38 0.85
CA VAL A 102 11.92 14.26 1.20
C VAL A 102 11.57 15.12 2.41
N LEU A 103 12.42 15.16 3.45
CA LEU A 103 12.20 16.02 4.61
C LEU A 103 12.20 17.51 4.23
N THR A 104 13.11 17.95 3.39
CA THR A 104 13.14 19.35 2.90
C THR A 104 11.84 19.70 2.19
N TYR A 105 11.39 18.85 1.26
CA TYR A 105 10.14 19.07 0.57
C TYR A 105 8.94 19.04 1.53
N ALA A 106 8.87 18.05 2.42
CA ALA A 106 7.76 17.90 3.35
C ALA A 106 7.66 19.10 4.30
N ARG A 107 8.79 19.58 4.83
CA ARG A 107 8.83 20.80 5.66
C ARG A 107 8.31 22.00 4.91
N PHE A 108 8.79 22.20 3.67
CA PHE A 108 8.32 23.29 2.82
C PHE A 108 6.82 23.19 2.55
N ALA A 109 6.34 22.02 2.11
CA ALA A 109 4.94 21.80 1.77
C ALA A 109 4.00 21.93 2.97
N LEU A 110 4.47 21.61 4.18
CA LEU A 110 3.72 21.76 5.43
C LEU A 110 3.88 23.14 6.08
N GLY A 111 4.63 24.05 5.46
CA GLY A 111 4.85 25.40 5.99
C GLY A 111 5.68 25.41 7.29
N GLU A 112 6.49 24.38 7.53
CA GLU A 112 7.41 24.38 8.67
C GLU A 112 8.52 25.40 8.42
N PRO A 113 8.71 26.41 9.29
CA PRO A 113 9.75 27.40 9.11
C PRO A 113 11.11 26.70 9.15
N SER A 114 11.90 26.90 8.10
CA SER A 114 13.30 26.49 8.06
C SER A 114 13.99 27.02 9.31
N GLY A 115 14.58 26.11 10.10
CA GLY A 115 15.17 26.43 11.40
C GLY A 115 16.30 27.45 11.30
N SER A 116 15.95 28.73 11.36
CA SER A 116 16.88 29.84 11.62
C SER A 116 16.21 31.13 12.12
N GLU A 117 14.88 31.17 12.30
CA GLU A 117 14.15 32.40 12.68
C GLU A 117 13.88 32.57 14.18
N LYS A 118 14.58 31.85 15.06
CA LYS A 118 14.42 31.97 16.53
C LYS A 118 15.64 32.55 17.27
N SER A 119 16.47 33.38 16.63
CA SER A 119 17.66 33.95 17.31
C SER A 119 17.89 35.45 17.10
N ARG A 120 16.90 36.24 16.69
CA ARG A 120 17.07 37.71 16.53
C ARG A 120 16.23 38.58 17.46
N GLU A 121 15.74 38.06 18.57
CA GLU A 121 14.90 38.84 19.49
C GLU A 121 15.31 38.67 20.96
N THR A 122 16.58 38.96 21.29
CA THR A 122 17.04 39.24 22.67
C THR A 122 18.34 40.06 22.65
N ALA A 123 18.35 41.24 22.00
CA ALA A 123 19.53 42.11 22.11
C ALA A 123 19.22 43.60 21.85
N THR A 124 18.30 44.20 22.60
CA THR A 124 18.36 45.66 22.81
C THR A 124 17.80 46.02 24.18
N THR A 125 18.66 46.02 25.20
CA THR A 125 18.48 46.86 26.39
C THR A 125 19.50 47.99 26.25
N PRO A 126 19.11 49.25 26.08
CA PRO A 126 19.98 50.36 26.40
C PRO A 126 19.72 50.76 27.85
N THR A 127 20.69 50.45 28.69
CA THR A 127 20.97 51.20 29.92
C THR A 127 21.51 52.56 29.51
N SER A 128 20.85 53.64 29.92
CA SER A 128 21.45 54.87 30.47
C SER A 128 20.37 55.83 30.93
#